data_AF-A0A7R9M7U1-F1
#
_entry.id   AF-A0A7R9M7U1-F1
#
_cell.length_a   1.000
_cell.length_b   1.000
_cell.length_c   1.000
_cell.angle_alpha   90.00
_cell.angle_beta   90.00
_cell.angle_gamma   90.00
#
_symmetry.space_group_name_H-M   'P 1'
#
loop_
_entity.id
_entity.type
_entity.pdbx_description
1 polymer ?
#
loop_
_entity_poly.entity_id
_entity_poly.type
_entity_poly.pdbx_seq_one_letter_code
_entity_poly.pdbx_strand_id
1 'polypeptide(L)'
;MFGYPNYNPPKHMLEAFESVTSNDSAFEMHEYADFMGHHWLRAAVTEFNGILMNRKIDANKKHIIELRGGVLVYVPLRPRDGQTARQSNELTFHRKELESKFTNKTKMIWVNNPNNPSGKISTAVLAVPTPTQLAYAIGLEVETKRLNTNDSYFIDVRKQSMASRDKFLRILNETGVEVVKPNSGYFIMANFTNIVHKVDISSEKDDRFGFQFALWLAKHKDLFMFPGVMFYSQENQKAAQFVVRITFIKGDELINRFEKVLKSV
;
A
#
# COMPACT_ATOMS: atom_id res chain seq x y z
N MET A 1 14.15 -2.95 5.34
CA MET A 1 12.96 -2.66 6.16
C MET A 1 11.82 -2.09 5.33
N PHE A 2 11.35 -2.84 4.32
CA PHE A 2 10.24 -2.41 3.47
C PHE A 2 8.90 -2.33 4.21
N GLY A 3 7.97 -1.54 3.66
CA GLY A 3 6.67 -1.20 4.25
C GLY A 3 5.61 -2.31 4.21
N TYR A 4 6.00 -3.58 4.21
CA TYR A 4 5.12 -4.75 4.18
C TYR A 4 5.56 -5.82 5.20
N PRO A 5 4.65 -6.64 5.77
CA PRO A 5 5.00 -7.74 6.67
C PRO A 5 5.94 -8.77 6.01
N ASN A 6 6.86 -9.38 6.78
CA ASN A 6 7.66 -10.53 6.32
C ASN A 6 7.22 -11.85 6.98
N TYR A 7 5.95 -11.92 7.37
CA TYR A 7 5.29 -13.09 7.93
C TYR A 7 3.98 -13.33 7.18
N ASN A 8 3.43 -14.52 7.32
CA ASN A 8 2.24 -14.93 6.59
C ASN A 8 1.00 -14.11 7.00
N PRO A 9 0.07 -13.85 6.05
CA PRO A 9 -1.24 -13.31 6.37
C PRO A 9 -2.07 -14.33 7.18
N PRO A 10 -3.26 -13.93 7.70
CA PRO A 10 -4.14 -14.84 8.44
C PRO A 10 -4.45 -16.12 7.68
N LYS A 11 -4.46 -17.26 8.37
CA LYS A 11 -4.68 -18.58 7.78
C LYS A 11 -5.98 -18.63 6.95
N HIS A 12 -7.06 -18.08 7.48
CA HIS A 12 -8.36 -18.06 6.81
C HIS A 12 -8.35 -17.24 5.49
N MET A 13 -7.45 -16.26 5.35
CA MET A 13 -7.28 -15.52 4.08
C MET A 13 -6.58 -16.38 3.02
N LEU A 14 -5.59 -17.17 3.44
CA LEU A 14 -4.90 -18.11 2.56
C LEU A 14 -5.85 -19.24 2.13
N GLU A 15 -6.59 -19.81 3.09
CA GLU A 15 -7.61 -20.83 2.84
C GLU A 15 -8.72 -20.31 1.92
N ALA A 16 -9.18 -19.06 2.12
CA ALA A 16 -10.15 -18.43 1.23
C ALA A 16 -9.58 -18.31 -0.19
N PHE A 17 -8.35 -17.83 -0.34
CA PHE A 17 -7.72 -17.69 -1.65
C PHE A 17 -7.55 -19.04 -2.35
N GLU A 18 -7.01 -20.03 -1.65
CA GLU A 18 -6.86 -21.41 -2.14
C GLU A 18 -8.22 -21.98 -2.58
N SER A 19 -9.25 -21.86 -1.74
CA SER A 19 -10.59 -22.38 -2.04
C SER A 19 -11.20 -21.76 -3.31
N VAL A 20 -10.94 -20.47 -3.56
CA VAL A 20 -11.44 -19.78 -4.75
C VAL A 20 -10.61 -20.16 -5.97
N THR A 21 -9.30 -20.33 -5.84
CA THR A 21 -8.43 -20.62 -6.98
C THR A 21 -8.40 -22.07 -7.42
N SER A 22 -8.72 -23.00 -6.52
CA SER A 22 -8.65 -24.46 -6.76
C SER A 22 -10.00 -25.07 -7.09
N ASN A 23 -11.07 -24.27 -7.18
CA ASN A 23 -12.41 -24.76 -7.48
C ASN A 23 -12.67 -24.76 -9.00
N ASP A 24 -12.20 -25.80 -9.68
CA ASP A 24 -12.37 -25.97 -11.13
C ASP A 24 -13.83 -26.00 -11.59
N SER A 25 -14.77 -26.26 -10.68
CA SER A 25 -16.21 -26.26 -10.98
C SER A 25 -16.86 -24.87 -10.91
N ALA A 26 -16.16 -23.87 -10.37
CA ALA A 26 -16.64 -22.51 -10.19
C ALA A 26 -16.01 -21.54 -11.20
N PHE A 27 -16.10 -21.88 -12.49
CA PHE A 27 -15.53 -21.10 -13.61
C PHE A 27 -15.83 -19.59 -13.53
N GLU A 28 -17.04 -19.23 -13.10
CA GLU A 28 -17.47 -17.83 -12.93
C GLU A 28 -16.60 -17.02 -11.95
N MET A 29 -15.93 -17.68 -11.00
CA MET A 29 -15.02 -17.04 -10.03
C MET A 29 -13.68 -16.63 -10.63
N HIS A 30 -13.37 -17.11 -11.84
CA HIS A 30 -12.15 -16.80 -12.58
C HIS A 30 -12.38 -15.82 -13.74
N GLU A 31 -13.65 -15.47 -14.00
CA GLU A 31 -14.07 -14.55 -15.05
C GLU A 31 -14.20 -13.11 -14.54
N TYR A 32 -14.46 -12.16 -15.43
CA TYR A 32 -14.55 -10.73 -15.08
C TYR A 32 -15.63 -10.45 -14.02
N ALA A 33 -15.24 -9.76 -12.95
CA ALA A 33 -16.17 -9.13 -12.03
C ALA A 33 -16.83 -7.88 -12.65
N ASP A 34 -17.95 -7.46 -12.07
CA ASP A 34 -18.61 -6.17 -12.36
C ASP A 34 -17.59 -5.01 -12.23
N PHE A 35 -17.74 -3.98 -13.07
CA PHE A 35 -16.85 -2.81 -13.09
C PHE A 35 -16.84 -2.02 -11.76
N MET A 36 -17.87 -2.18 -10.92
CA MET A 36 -17.96 -1.63 -9.57
C MET A 36 -17.27 -2.51 -8.51
N GLY A 37 -16.73 -3.67 -8.90
CA GLY A 37 -16.21 -4.71 -8.02
C GLY A 37 -17.20 -5.87 -7.85
N HIS A 38 -16.66 -7.05 -7.54
CA HIS A 38 -17.44 -8.27 -7.37
C HIS A 38 -18.57 -8.05 -6.35
N HIS A 39 -19.79 -8.48 -6.68
CA HIS A 39 -20.98 -8.21 -5.85
C HIS A 39 -20.83 -8.73 -4.41
N TRP A 40 -20.19 -9.90 -4.25
CA TRP A 40 -19.90 -10.47 -2.92
C TRP A 40 -18.93 -9.60 -2.10
N LEU A 41 -17.88 -9.07 -2.74
CA LEU A 41 -16.96 -8.13 -2.09
C LEU A 41 -17.68 -6.86 -1.65
N ARG A 42 -18.51 -6.29 -2.52
CA ARG A 42 -19.31 -5.10 -2.19
C ARG A 42 -20.26 -5.34 -1.02
N ALA A 43 -20.93 -6.50 -1.00
CA ALA A 43 -21.79 -6.91 0.11
C ALA A 43 -21.01 -7.00 1.43
N ALA A 44 -19.90 -7.77 1.46
CA ALA A 44 -19.08 -7.94 2.65
C ALA A 44 -18.53 -6.60 3.18
N VAL A 45 -18.04 -5.72 2.28
CA VAL A 45 -17.54 -4.39 2.65
C VAL A 45 -18.64 -3.52 3.24
N THR A 46 -19.82 -3.49 2.62
CA THR A 46 -20.92 -2.63 3.11
C THR A 46 -21.55 -3.14 4.39
N GLU A 47 -21.63 -4.45 4.60
CA GLU A 47 -22.04 -5.05 5.87
C GLU A 47 -21.06 -4.67 6.98
N PHE A 48 -19.77 -4.95 6.80
CA PHE A 48 -18.72 -4.61 7.76
C PHE A 48 -18.73 -3.13 8.14
N ASN A 49 -18.73 -2.25 7.13
CA ASN A 49 -18.76 -0.81 7.34
C ASN A 49 -20.08 -0.32 7.94
N GLY A 50 -21.20 -0.98 7.62
CA GLY A 50 -22.50 -0.65 8.16
C GLY A 50 -22.59 -0.92 9.66
N ILE A 51 -21.98 -2.02 10.12
CA ILE A 51 -21.82 -2.32 11.55
C ILE A 51 -20.99 -1.22 12.23
N LEU A 52 -19.82 -0.87 11.67
CA LEU A 52 -18.93 0.15 12.25
C LEU A 52 -19.58 1.54 12.33
N MET A 53 -20.36 1.91 11.31
CA MET A 53 -21.03 3.21 11.25
C MET A 53 -22.42 3.20 11.90
N ASN A 54 -22.86 2.06 12.45
CA ASN A 54 -24.21 1.86 12.96
C ASN A 54 -25.31 2.33 11.99
N ARG A 55 -25.16 1.99 10.70
CA ARG A 55 -26.12 2.35 9.64
C ARG A 55 -26.11 1.32 8.52
N LYS A 56 -27.25 1.14 7.84
CA LYS A 56 -27.27 0.33 6.62
C LYS A 56 -26.57 1.05 5.48
N ILE A 57 -25.74 0.32 4.75
CA ILE A 57 -25.01 0.80 3.57
C ILE A 57 -25.44 -0.06 2.38
N ASP A 58 -25.78 0.58 1.27
CA ASP A 58 -26.31 -0.10 0.08
C ASP A 58 -25.16 -0.46 -0.87
N ALA A 59 -24.84 -1.76 -0.93
CA ALA A 59 -23.77 -2.34 -1.77
C ALA A 59 -23.85 -1.97 -3.26
N ASN A 60 -25.05 -1.62 -3.75
CA ASN A 60 -25.30 -1.33 -5.15
C ASN A 60 -25.39 0.16 -5.44
N LYS A 61 -25.49 1.01 -4.40
CA LYS A 61 -25.38 2.46 -4.58
C LYS A 61 -23.93 2.87 -4.71
N LYS A 62 -23.65 3.76 -5.66
CA LYS A 62 -22.36 4.44 -5.74
C LYS A 62 -22.16 5.22 -4.43
N HIS A 63 -21.28 4.75 -3.55
CA HIS A 63 -20.73 5.58 -2.47
C HIS A 63 -19.71 6.51 -3.09
N ILE A 64 -20.20 7.61 -3.67
CA ILE A 64 -19.41 8.60 -4.38
C ILE A 64 -18.67 9.44 -3.32
N ILE A 65 -17.34 9.45 -3.34
CA ILE A 65 -16.58 10.64 -2.94
C ILE A 65 -16.87 11.66 -4.03
N GLU A 66 -17.79 12.59 -3.78
CA GLU A 66 -18.15 13.61 -4.76
C GLU A 66 -16.97 14.55 -4.94
N LEU A 67 -16.40 14.60 -6.14
CA LEU A 67 -15.54 15.71 -6.58
C LEU A 67 -16.44 16.94 -6.80
N ARG A 68 -16.95 17.52 -5.70
CA ARG A 68 -17.80 18.71 -5.74
C ARG A 68 -17.10 19.82 -6.53
N GLY A 69 -17.61 20.15 -7.71
CA GLY A 69 -17.16 21.28 -8.53
C GLY A 69 -15.99 21.01 -9.49
N GLY A 70 -15.57 19.76 -9.68
CA GLY A 70 -14.52 19.42 -10.67
C GLY A 70 -14.99 19.61 -12.13
N VAL A 71 -14.15 20.22 -12.97
CA VAL A 71 -14.41 20.34 -14.42
C VAL A 71 -13.87 19.10 -15.14
N LEU A 72 -14.73 18.40 -15.88
CA LEU A 72 -14.36 17.22 -16.67
C LEU A 72 -13.68 17.64 -17.98
N VAL A 73 -12.53 17.04 -18.27
CA VAL A 73 -11.78 17.23 -19.53
C VAL A 73 -11.56 15.87 -20.18
N TYR A 74 -12.00 15.71 -21.42
CA TYR A 74 -12.05 14.41 -22.11
C TYR A 74 -10.89 14.22 -23.09
N VAL A 75 -10.37 12.98 -23.15
CA VAL A 75 -9.44 12.49 -24.17
C VAL A 75 -10.01 11.19 -24.74
N PRO A 76 -10.42 11.16 -26.01
CA PRO A 76 -11.08 9.98 -26.57
C PRO A 76 -10.08 8.90 -26.97
N LEU A 77 -10.57 7.65 -27.01
CA LEU A 77 -9.92 6.54 -27.68
C LEU A 77 -10.32 6.54 -29.15
N ARG A 78 -9.35 6.44 -30.06
CA ARG A 78 -9.55 6.36 -31.52
C ARG A 78 -8.62 5.30 -32.12
N PRO A 79 -8.91 4.77 -33.33
CA PRO A 79 -7.91 4.02 -34.09
C PRO A 79 -6.63 4.84 -34.29
N ARG A 80 -5.50 4.18 -34.55
CA ARG A 80 -4.29 4.89 -34.97
C ARG A 80 -4.51 5.60 -36.31
N ASP A 81 -3.79 6.70 -36.53
CA ASP A 81 -3.93 7.53 -37.72
C ASP A 81 -3.82 6.69 -39.01
N GLY A 82 -4.80 6.86 -39.90
CA GLY A 82 -4.89 6.13 -41.16
C GLY A 82 -5.32 4.66 -41.03
N GLN A 83 -5.71 4.19 -39.83
CA GLN A 83 -6.16 2.82 -39.60
C GLN A 83 -7.65 2.76 -39.25
N THR A 84 -8.29 1.65 -39.61
CA THR A 84 -9.61 1.27 -39.09
C THR A 84 -9.42 0.20 -38.04
N ALA A 85 -9.85 0.45 -36.80
CA ALA A 85 -9.78 -0.56 -35.74
C ALA A 85 -10.80 -1.69 -36.02
N ARG A 86 -10.32 -2.92 -36.06
CA ARG A 86 -11.09 -4.16 -36.16
C ARG A 86 -11.12 -4.92 -34.82
N GLN A 87 -10.23 -4.57 -33.88
CA GLN A 87 -10.19 -5.11 -32.52
C GLN A 87 -10.02 -3.98 -31.49
N SER A 88 -10.49 -4.21 -30.26
CA SER A 88 -10.49 -3.19 -29.20
C SER A 88 -9.09 -2.74 -28.76
N ASN A 89 -8.09 -3.60 -28.89
CA ASN A 89 -6.69 -3.31 -28.58
C ASN A 89 -6.05 -2.29 -29.54
N GLU A 90 -6.61 -2.13 -30.75
CA GLU A 90 -6.14 -1.19 -31.79
C GLU A 90 -6.62 0.26 -31.55
N LEU A 91 -7.60 0.46 -30.67
CA LEU A 91 -7.97 1.78 -30.17
C LEU A 91 -6.87 2.31 -29.26
N THR A 92 -6.55 3.59 -29.32
CA THR A 92 -5.56 4.25 -28.46
C THR A 92 -5.94 5.71 -28.23
N PHE A 93 -5.37 6.34 -27.22
CA PHE A 93 -5.37 7.81 -27.12
C PHE A 93 -4.13 8.38 -27.82
N HIS A 94 -4.22 9.62 -28.29
CA HIS A 94 -3.06 10.32 -28.85
C HIS A 94 -2.30 11.01 -27.73
N ARG A 95 -1.01 10.69 -27.58
CA ARG A 95 -0.16 11.22 -26.51
C ARG A 95 -0.13 12.76 -26.47
N LYS A 96 0.06 13.41 -27.62
CA LYS A 96 0.08 14.89 -27.71
C LYS A 96 -1.26 15.52 -27.31
N GLU A 97 -2.39 14.87 -27.64
CA GLU A 97 -3.72 15.33 -27.25
C GLU A 97 -3.90 15.21 -25.73
N LEU A 98 -3.50 14.09 -25.13
CA LEU A 98 -3.51 13.92 -23.69
C LEU A 98 -2.63 14.99 -22.99
N GLU A 99 -1.39 15.16 -23.43
CA GLU A 99 -0.46 16.17 -22.89
C GLU A 99 -1.05 17.58 -22.96
N SER A 100 -1.73 17.93 -24.07
CA SER A 100 -2.40 19.24 -24.23
C SER A 100 -3.55 19.50 -23.25
N LYS A 101 -4.12 18.45 -22.64
CA LYS A 101 -5.21 18.58 -21.66
C LYS A 101 -4.70 18.80 -20.23
N PHE A 102 -3.40 18.58 -19.98
CA PHE A 102 -2.82 18.88 -18.68
C PHE A 102 -2.56 20.38 -18.55
N THR A 103 -3.25 20.98 -17.58
CA THR A 103 -3.01 22.34 -17.11
C THR A 103 -2.63 22.33 -15.62
N ASN A 104 -2.25 23.49 -15.08
CA ASN A 104 -2.08 23.69 -13.63
C ASN A 104 -3.36 23.45 -12.81
N LYS A 105 -4.53 23.30 -13.45
CA LYS A 105 -5.81 22.95 -12.81
C LYS A 105 -6.09 21.45 -12.76
N THR A 106 -5.29 20.62 -13.44
CA THR A 106 -5.49 19.15 -13.49
C THR A 106 -5.22 18.54 -12.12
N LYS A 107 -6.19 17.83 -11.55
CA LYS A 107 -6.06 17.17 -10.23
C LYS A 107 -6.00 15.65 -10.30
N MET A 108 -6.65 15.05 -11.29
CA MET A 108 -6.78 13.61 -11.42
C MET A 108 -6.99 13.23 -12.90
N ILE A 109 -6.52 12.05 -13.30
CA ILE A 109 -6.90 11.38 -14.54
C ILE A 109 -7.73 10.15 -14.18
N TRP A 110 -8.84 9.96 -14.86
CA TRP A 110 -9.67 8.77 -14.73
C TRP A 110 -9.51 7.88 -15.96
N VAL A 111 -9.11 6.63 -15.77
CA VAL A 111 -8.97 5.64 -16.84
C VAL A 111 -9.91 4.46 -16.55
N ASN A 112 -10.72 4.09 -17.52
CA ASN A 112 -11.56 2.89 -17.45
C ASN A 112 -10.91 1.77 -18.29
N ASN A 113 -10.46 0.73 -17.60
CA ASN A 113 -9.85 -0.49 -18.15
C ASN A 113 -10.45 -1.71 -17.40
N PRO A 114 -10.78 -2.85 -18.04
CA PRO A 114 -11.17 -2.91 -19.44
C PRO A 114 -12.17 -1.78 -19.76
N ASN A 115 -11.94 -1.10 -20.88
CA ASN A 115 -12.75 0.05 -21.24
C ASN A 115 -14.15 -0.40 -21.65
N ASN A 116 -15.18 0.06 -20.94
CA ASN A 116 -16.58 -0.08 -21.34
C ASN A 116 -16.96 1.19 -22.14
N PRO A 117 -17.49 1.10 -23.38
CA PRO A 117 -17.98 -0.10 -24.07
C PRO A 117 -16.98 -0.74 -25.04
N SER A 118 -15.80 -0.17 -25.24
CA SER A 118 -14.92 -0.60 -26.34
C SER A 118 -14.30 -1.99 -26.16
N GLY A 119 -14.32 -2.55 -24.95
CA GLY A 119 -13.61 -3.78 -24.60
C GLY A 119 -12.08 -3.64 -24.63
N LYS A 120 -11.55 -2.41 -24.72
CA LYS A 120 -10.10 -2.20 -24.81
C LYS A 120 -9.45 -2.56 -23.48
N ILE A 121 -8.54 -3.53 -23.50
CA ILE A 121 -7.60 -3.80 -22.42
C ILE A 121 -6.31 -3.03 -22.70
N SER A 122 -6.04 -2.01 -21.89
CA SER A 122 -4.77 -1.29 -21.89
C SER A 122 -3.76 -2.06 -21.03
N THR A 123 -2.49 -2.09 -21.41
CA THR A 123 -1.41 -2.83 -20.72
C THR A 123 -1.04 -2.25 -19.34
N ALA A 124 -1.82 -1.29 -18.83
CA ALA A 124 -1.82 -0.89 -17.43
C ALA A 124 -3.01 -1.56 -16.73
N VAL A 125 -2.69 -2.53 -15.86
CA VAL A 125 -3.59 -3.34 -15.01
C VAL A 125 -4.86 -2.61 -14.59
N LEU A 126 -6.04 -3.25 -14.73
CA LEU A 126 -7.12 -3.34 -13.72
C LEU A 126 -8.42 -3.94 -14.30
N ALA A 127 -8.54 -5.26 -14.33
CA ALA A 127 -9.67 -5.84 -13.59
C ALA A 127 -9.05 -6.20 -12.23
N VAL A 128 -9.65 -5.83 -11.10
CA VAL A 128 -9.18 -6.38 -9.82
C VAL A 128 -9.45 -7.90 -9.91
N PRO A 129 -8.45 -8.78 -9.71
CA PRO A 129 -8.64 -10.20 -9.99
C PRO A 129 -9.84 -10.74 -9.21
N THR A 130 -10.83 -11.29 -9.91
CA THR A 130 -12.05 -11.85 -9.31
C THR A 130 -11.73 -12.83 -8.18
N PRO A 131 -10.73 -13.72 -8.33
CA PRO A 131 -10.33 -14.60 -7.23
C PRO A 131 -9.87 -13.85 -5.97
N THR A 132 -9.11 -12.75 -6.14
CA THR A 132 -8.68 -11.91 -5.00
C THR A 132 -9.87 -11.21 -4.34
N GLN A 133 -10.83 -10.71 -5.14
CA GLN A 133 -12.01 -10.04 -4.61
C GLN A 133 -12.89 -10.99 -3.78
N LEU A 134 -13.08 -12.21 -4.28
CA LEU A 134 -13.82 -13.28 -3.61
C LEU A 134 -13.13 -13.73 -2.32
N ALA A 135 -11.83 -14.00 -2.38
CA ALA A 135 -11.05 -14.39 -1.19
C ALA A 135 -11.11 -13.30 -0.10
N TYR A 136 -11.05 -12.03 -0.50
CA TYR A 136 -11.20 -10.92 0.43
C TYR A 136 -12.62 -10.83 1.02
N ALA A 137 -13.66 -11.04 0.21
CA ALA A 137 -15.04 -11.07 0.67
C ALA A 137 -15.24 -12.15 1.75
N ILE A 138 -14.81 -13.38 1.48
CA ILE A 138 -14.88 -14.52 2.40
C ILE A 138 -14.14 -14.22 3.70
N GLY A 139 -12.90 -13.71 3.61
CA GLY A 139 -12.13 -13.37 4.79
C GLY A 139 -12.77 -12.24 5.62
N LEU A 140 -13.33 -11.23 4.96
CA LEU A 140 -14.02 -10.14 5.65
C LEU A 140 -15.31 -10.60 6.33
N GLU A 141 -16.06 -11.55 5.76
CA GLU A 141 -17.22 -12.16 6.41
C GLU A 141 -16.84 -12.93 7.69
N VAL A 142 -15.75 -13.70 7.63
CA VAL A 142 -15.21 -14.39 8.81
C VAL A 142 -14.87 -13.38 9.91
N GLU A 143 -14.16 -12.30 9.56
CA GLU A 143 -13.77 -11.27 10.51
C GLU A 143 -14.94 -10.43 11.02
N THR A 144 -15.97 -10.21 10.19
CA THR A 144 -17.19 -9.51 10.59
C THR A 144 -17.93 -10.28 11.69
N LYS A 145 -18.03 -11.61 11.57
CA LYS A 145 -18.64 -12.48 12.60
C LYS A 145 -17.85 -12.50 13.91
N ARG A 146 -16.55 -12.21 13.85
CA ARG A 146 -15.64 -12.18 15.01
C ARG A 146 -15.38 -10.77 15.52
N LEU A 147 -16.05 -9.75 14.97
CA LEU A 147 -15.78 -8.36 15.32
C LEU A 147 -15.87 -8.15 16.82
N ASN A 148 -14.87 -7.46 17.38
CA ASN A 148 -14.72 -7.21 18.83
C ASN A 148 -14.49 -8.46 19.70
N THR A 149 -14.21 -9.63 19.11
CA THR A 149 -13.81 -10.84 19.85
C THR A 149 -12.29 -11.05 19.82
N ASN A 150 -11.76 -11.81 20.79
CA ASN A 150 -10.33 -12.13 20.84
C ASN A 150 -9.84 -12.96 19.65
N ASP A 151 -10.73 -13.58 18.88
CA ASP A 151 -10.39 -14.38 17.70
C ASP A 151 -10.38 -13.56 16.40
N SER A 152 -10.63 -12.24 16.48
CA SER A 152 -10.56 -11.35 15.32
C SER A 152 -9.13 -10.96 15.00
N TYR A 153 -8.77 -11.10 13.72
CA TYR A 153 -7.54 -10.57 13.17
C TYR A 153 -7.34 -9.08 13.45
N PHE A 154 -8.40 -8.27 13.49
CA PHE A 154 -8.28 -6.84 13.78
C PHE A 154 -7.76 -6.56 15.21
N ILE A 155 -8.14 -7.40 16.17
CA ILE A 155 -7.62 -7.32 17.54
C ILE A 155 -6.20 -7.88 17.60
N ASP A 156 -5.97 -9.03 16.97
CA ASP A 156 -4.68 -9.69 16.99
C ASP A 156 -3.58 -8.89 16.30
N VAL A 157 -3.83 -8.37 15.10
CA VAL A 157 -2.86 -7.54 14.38
C VAL A 157 -2.51 -6.28 15.17
N ARG A 158 -3.47 -5.71 15.91
CA ARG A 158 -3.22 -4.57 16.79
C ARG A 158 -2.30 -4.97 17.95
N LYS A 159 -2.61 -6.07 18.66
CA LYS A 159 -1.79 -6.59 19.76
C LYS A 159 -0.36 -6.90 19.29
N GLN A 160 -0.23 -7.63 18.19
CA GLN A 160 1.06 -8.01 17.59
C GLN A 160 1.85 -6.76 17.14
N SER A 161 1.21 -5.81 16.45
CA SER A 161 1.86 -4.58 16.00
C SER A 161 2.32 -3.72 17.17
N MET A 162 1.53 -3.62 18.25
CA MET A 162 1.92 -2.90 19.47
C MET A 162 3.11 -3.56 20.16
N ALA A 163 3.09 -4.89 20.33
CA ALA A 163 4.21 -5.63 20.91
C ALA A 163 5.48 -5.46 20.08
N SER A 164 5.38 -5.54 18.76
CA SER A 164 6.52 -5.31 17.86
C SER A 164 7.03 -3.87 17.93
N ARG A 165 6.13 -2.87 17.89
CA ARG A 165 6.49 -1.46 18.09
C ARG A 165 7.30 -1.28 19.37
N ASP A 166 6.82 -1.84 20.48
CA ASP A 166 7.43 -1.64 21.79
C ASP A 166 8.80 -2.34 21.88
N LYS A 167 9.01 -3.47 21.19
CA LYS A 167 10.35 -4.07 21.01
C LYS A 167 11.31 -3.13 20.27
N PHE A 168 10.90 -2.56 19.13
CA PHE A 168 11.72 -1.61 18.37
C PHE A 168 12.04 -0.34 19.17
N LEU A 169 11.05 0.23 19.87
CA LEU A 169 11.25 1.42 20.71
C LEU A 169 12.24 1.14 21.84
N ARG A 170 12.17 -0.04 22.48
CA ARG A 170 13.14 -0.45 23.49
C ARG A 170 14.55 -0.51 22.91
N ILE A 171 14.74 -1.20 21.78
CA ILE A 171 16.05 -1.31 21.11
C ILE A 171 16.62 0.07 20.78
N LEU A 172 15.80 0.94 20.16
CA LEU A 172 16.22 2.29 19.77
C LEU A 172 16.65 3.13 20.97
N ASN A 173 15.87 3.10 22.06
CA ASN A 173 16.20 3.81 23.30
C ASN A 173 17.48 3.27 23.95
N GLU A 174 17.66 1.94 24.02
CA GLU A 174 18.85 1.31 24.58
C GLU A 174 20.14 1.68 23.83
N THR A 175 20.05 1.91 22.51
CA THR A 175 21.19 2.33 21.70
C THR A 175 21.34 3.85 21.61
N GLY A 176 20.55 4.64 22.34
CA GLY A 176 20.65 6.10 22.38
C GLY A 176 20.06 6.83 21.17
N VAL A 177 19.21 6.14 20.37
CA VAL A 177 18.47 6.77 19.26
C VAL A 177 17.23 7.45 19.82
N GLU A 178 17.03 8.72 19.48
CA GLU A 178 15.86 9.47 19.91
C GLU A 178 14.65 9.06 19.07
N VAL A 179 13.53 8.72 19.71
CA VAL A 179 12.34 8.23 19.03
C VAL A 179 11.06 8.85 19.57
N VAL A 180 10.14 9.16 18.66
CA VAL A 180 8.77 9.52 19.02
C VAL A 180 7.89 8.29 18.88
N LYS A 181 7.24 7.87 19.97
CA LYS A 181 6.34 6.72 19.97
C LYS A 181 5.14 6.98 19.05
N PRO A 182 4.92 6.17 17.99
CA PRO A 182 3.77 6.35 17.12
C PRO A 182 2.48 5.87 17.79
N ASN A 183 1.41 6.68 17.65
CA ASN A 183 0.08 6.34 18.14
C ASN A 183 -0.61 5.27 17.28
N SER A 184 -0.29 5.20 15.98
CA SER A 184 -0.92 4.30 15.01
C SER A 184 0.02 3.97 13.84
N GLY A 185 -0.47 3.12 12.94
CA GLY A 185 0.29 2.68 11.78
C GLY A 185 1.37 1.67 12.15
N TYR A 186 2.35 1.53 11.26
CA TYR A 186 3.40 0.51 11.35
C TYR A 186 4.80 1.05 11.06
N PHE A 187 4.98 2.37 11.20
CA PHE A 187 6.25 3.07 11.03
C PHE A 187 6.65 3.84 12.30
N ILE A 188 7.96 3.86 12.58
CA ILE A 188 8.59 4.74 13.56
C ILE A 188 9.47 5.73 12.80
N MET A 189 9.41 7.00 13.18
CA MET A 189 10.37 8.02 12.78
C MET A 189 11.39 8.15 13.91
N ALA A 190 12.64 7.82 13.62
CA ALA A 190 13.72 7.74 14.61
C ALA A 190 14.85 8.71 14.22
N ASN A 191 15.33 9.49 15.18
CA ASN A 191 16.37 10.50 15.00
C ASN A 191 17.73 9.95 15.45
N PHE A 192 18.65 9.81 14.49
CA PHE A 192 19.94 9.14 14.66
C PHE A 192 21.10 10.11 14.98
N THR A 193 20.83 11.39 15.22
CA THR A 193 21.86 12.42 15.50
C THR A 193 22.88 11.97 16.55
N ASN A 194 22.43 11.29 17.61
CA ASN A 194 23.27 10.92 18.76
C ASN A 194 24.20 9.73 18.53
N ILE A 195 24.03 8.95 17.45
CA ILE A 195 24.86 7.77 17.22
C ILE A 195 25.60 7.80 15.91
N VAL A 196 25.23 8.68 14.99
CA VAL A 196 25.79 8.57 13.66
C VAL A 196 27.25 9.00 13.53
N HIS A 197 27.75 9.82 14.45
CA HIS A 197 29.17 10.17 14.47
C HIS A 197 30.07 8.95 14.78
N LYS A 198 29.50 7.82 15.19
CA LYS A 198 30.22 6.56 15.44
C LYS A 198 30.52 5.75 14.17
N VAL A 199 29.92 6.11 13.04
CA VAL A 199 30.12 5.42 11.76
C VAL A 199 30.75 6.33 10.73
N ASP A 200 31.74 5.78 10.02
CA ASP A 200 32.34 6.47 8.88
C ASP A 200 31.46 6.29 7.64
N ILE A 201 30.75 7.36 7.30
CA ILE A 201 29.90 7.47 6.11
C ILE A 201 30.51 8.36 5.02
N SER A 202 31.78 8.76 5.16
CA SER A 202 32.45 9.71 4.27
C SER A 202 32.60 9.22 2.82
N SER A 203 32.52 7.91 2.60
CA SER A 203 32.56 7.29 1.27
C SER A 203 31.27 7.44 0.45
N GLU A 204 30.18 7.92 1.06
CA GLU A 204 28.88 8.06 0.40
C GLU A 204 28.74 9.41 -0.32
N LYS A 205 28.38 9.37 -1.61
CA LYS A 205 28.38 10.54 -2.52
C LYS A 205 27.19 11.51 -2.35
N ASP A 206 26.14 11.12 -1.61
CA ASP A 206 24.96 11.97 -1.39
C ASP A 206 25.29 13.02 -0.31
N ASP A 207 24.89 14.27 -0.49
CA ASP A 207 25.12 15.35 0.47
C ASP A 207 24.11 15.34 1.62
N ARG A 208 23.00 14.60 1.48
CA ARG A 208 21.99 14.44 2.51
C ARG A 208 22.37 13.24 3.36
N PHE A 209 22.78 13.56 4.56
CA PHE A 209 23.18 12.58 5.58
C PHE A 209 22.23 11.37 5.70
N GLY A 210 20.90 11.57 5.71
CA GLY A 210 19.95 10.46 5.88
C GLY A 210 20.09 9.40 4.78
N PHE A 211 20.44 9.82 3.56
CA PHE A 211 20.76 8.93 2.45
C PHE A 211 22.10 8.23 2.67
N GLN A 212 23.14 8.96 3.05
CA GLN A 212 24.47 8.38 3.34
C GLN A 212 24.36 7.28 4.40
N PHE A 213 23.70 7.55 5.51
CA PHE A 213 23.53 6.57 6.59
C PHE A 213 22.71 5.35 6.15
N ALA A 214 21.61 5.55 5.43
CA ALA A 214 20.80 4.45 4.91
C ALA A 214 21.56 3.58 3.88
N LEU A 215 22.36 4.19 3.01
CA LEU A 215 23.22 3.49 2.05
C LEU A 215 24.33 2.72 2.75
N TRP A 216 24.98 3.33 3.76
CA TRP A 216 26.01 2.68 4.54
C TRP A 216 25.48 1.43 5.26
N LEU A 217 24.31 1.53 5.90
CA LEU A 217 23.65 0.40 6.55
C LEU A 217 23.28 -0.71 5.56
N ALA A 218 22.82 -0.35 4.36
CA ALA A 218 22.52 -1.33 3.33
C ALA A 218 23.78 -2.06 2.86
N LYS A 219 24.89 -1.33 2.62
CA LYS A 219 26.15 -1.93 2.12
C LYS A 219 26.89 -2.76 3.17
N HIS A 220 26.97 -2.29 4.41
CA HIS A 220 27.86 -2.86 5.43
C HIS A 220 27.15 -3.74 6.44
N LYS A 221 25.84 -3.55 6.63
CA LYS A 221 25.05 -4.28 7.64
C LYS A 221 23.90 -5.08 7.01
N ASP A 222 23.70 -4.96 5.70
CA ASP A 222 22.56 -5.50 4.95
C ASP A 222 21.23 -5.17 5.67
N LEU A 223 21.14 -3.91 6.13
CA LEU A 223 19.96 -3.34 6.77
C LEU A 223 19.46 -2.15 5.95
N PHE A 224 18.49 -2.41 5.08
CA PHE A 224 17.88 -1.34 4.29
C PHE A 224 16.92 -0.51 5.14
N MET A 225 17.08 0.81 5.15
CA MET A 225 16.16 1.76 5.81
C MET A 225 15.80 2.93 4.90
N PHE A 226 14.72 3.64 5.22
CA PHE A 226 14.26 4.76 4.41
C PHE A 226 14.62 6.11 5.06
N PRO A 227 15.39 6.97 4.39
CA PRO A 227 15.69 8.31 4.89
C PRO A 227 14.40 9.14 5.07
N GLY A 228 14.29 9.84 6.20
CA GLY A 228 13.15 10.70 6.52
C GLY A 228 13.01 11.87 5.54
N VAL A 229 14.14 12.41 5.06
CA VAL A 229 14.19 13.51 4.08
C VAL A 229 13.41 13.26 2.79
N MET A 230 13.16 12.00 2.41
CA MET A 230 12.36 11.66 1.23
C MET A 230 10.89 12.06 1.36
N PHE A 231 10.43 12.33 2.57
CA PHE A 231 9.05 12.73 2.87
C PHE A 231 8.91 14.25 3.06
N TYR A 232 9.96 15.02 2.78
CA TYR A 232 10.00 16.47 2.92
C TYR A 232 10.31 17.14 1.58
N SER A 233 9.75 18.33 1.34
CA SER A 233 10.15 19.18 0.22
C SER A 233 11.62 19.57 0.36
N GLN A 234 12.30 19.86 -0.75
CA GLN A 234 13.75 20.17 -0.77
C GLN A 234 14.14 21.23 0.26
N GLU A 235 13.36 22.31 0.37
CA GLU A 235 13.56 23.42 1.31
C GLU A 235 13.49 22.99 2.79
N ASN A 236 12.73 21.95 3.10
CA ASN A 236 12.45 21.48 4.46
C ASN A 236 13.25 20.23 4.86
N GLN A 237 14.11 19.70 4.00
CA GLN A 237 14.85 18.44 4.28
C GLN A 237 15.74 18.53 5.51
N LYS A 238 16.22 19.72 5.88
CA LYS A 238 17.01 19.94 7.11
C LYS A 238 16.29 19.45 8.37
N ALA A 239 14.96 19.55 8.43
CA ALA A 239 14.16 19.13 9.58
C ALA A 239 14.19 17.61 9.82
N ALA A 240 14.51 16.82 8.79
CA ALA A 240 14.52 15.36 8.84
C ALA A 240 15.85 14.75 8.39
N GLN A 241 16.91 15.56 8.38
CA GLN A 241 18.22 15.16 7.85
C GLN A 241 18.74 13.90 8.54
N PHE A 242 18.61 13.81 9.86
CA PHE A 242 19.06 12.68 10.69
C PHE A 242 17.94 11.67 11.02
N VAL A 243 16.76 11.86 10.44
CA VAL A 243 15.60 11.02 10.72
C VAL A 243 15.54 9.86 9.74
N VAL A 244 15.23 8.67 10.24
CA VAL A 244 15.04 7.45 9.45
C VAL A 244 13.68 6.85 9.77
N ARG A 245 12.96 6.42 8.73
CA ARG A 245 11.69 5.69 8.86
C ARG A 245 11.94 4.19 8.96
N ILE A 246 11.49 3.60 10.06
CA ILE A 246 11.63 2.18 10.39
C ILE A 246 10.25 1.52 10.33
N THR A 247 10.13 0.40 9.63
CA THR A 247 8.89 -0.39 9.59
C THR A 247 8.93 -1.47 10.68
N PHE A 248 7.98 -1.47 11.62
CA PHE A 248 8.00 -2.41 12.76
C PHE A 248 7.06 -3.62 12.62
N ILE A 249 6.29 -3.76 11.55
CA ILE A 249 5.55 -5.00 11.24
C ILE A 249 6.51 -6.05 10.66
N LYS A 250 7.30 -6.68 11.53
CA LYS A 250 8.36 -7.63 11.16
C LYS A 250 8.40 -8.81 12.12
N GLY A 251 8.77 -9.98 11.62
CA GLY A 251 9.00 -11.18 12.42
C GLY A 251 10.28 -11.08 13.27
N ASP A 252 10.31 -11.85 14.35
CA ASP A 252 11.34 -11.75 15.41
C ASP A 252 12.78 -11.90 14.90
N GLU A 253 13.01 -12.70 13.87
CA GLU A 253 14.34 -12.85 13.26
C GLU A 253 14.92 -11.50 12.80
N LEU A 254 14.11 -10.70 12.10
CA LEU A 254 14.55 -9.40 11.60
C LEU A 254 14.67 -8.37 12.73
N ILE A 255 13.83 -8.48 13.77
CA ILE A 255 13.94 -7.63 14.96
C ILE A 255 15.26 -7.90 15.69
N ASN A 256 15.61 -9.16 15.91
CA ASN A 256 16.85 -9.57 16.56
C ASN A 256 18.07 -9.16 15.71
N ARG A 257 17.97 -9.25 14.38
CA ARG A 257 19.00 -8.76 13.47
C ARG A 257 19.16 -7.24 13.56
N PHE A 258 18.05 -6.51 13.57
CA PHE A 258 18.04 -5.05 13.72
C PHE A 258 18.73 -4.63 15.04
N GLU A 259 18.40 -5.31 16.15
CA GLU A 259 19.04 -5.08 17.44
C GLU A 259 20.55 -5.31 17.41
N LYS A 260 21.01 -6.43 16.83
CA LYS A 260 22.44 -6.72 16.68
C LYS A 260 23.16 -5.65 15.86
N VAL A 261 22.56 -5.20 14.77
CA VAL A 261 23.13 -4.15 13.91
C VAL A 261 23.25 -2.84 14.69
N LEU A 262 22.18 -2.38 15.33
CA LEU A 262 22.19 -1.12 16.08
C LEU A 262 23.14 -1.16 17.28
N LYS A 263 23.29 -2.29 17.98
CA LYS A 263 24.26 -2.43 19.07
C LYS A 263 25.71 -2.47 18.59
N SER A 264 25.95 -2.70 17.30
CA SER A 264 27.28 -2.70 16.67
C SER A 264 27.70 -1.34 16.08
N VAL A 265 26.84 -0.33 16.21
CA VAL A 265 27.00 1.04 15.71
C VAL A 265 27.16 1.98 16.90
#